data_AF-A0A0N5CS77-F1
#
_entry.id   AF-A0A0N5CS77-F1
#
_cell.length_a   1.000
_cell.length_b   1.000
_cell.length_c   1.000
_cell.angle_alpha   90.00
_cell.angle_beta   90.00
_cell.angle_gamma   90.00
#
_symmetry.space_group_name_H-M   'P 1'
#
loop_
_entity.id
_entity.type
_entity.pdbx_description
1 polymer ?
#
loop_
_entity_poly.entity_id
_entity_poly.type
_entity_poly.pdbx_seq_one_letter_code
_entity_poly.pdbx_strand_id
1 'polypeptide(L)'
;MLTRLKWSKQIKQLIDTFRKIANWPLLEENWNECVFNISEALALVTNTFKSSVLFHIDQPSLGLGFGSRDYYLDQTKFSDHLKAYEKYQLNTLSLILDGANVSYNRSQLKSDVHDTISFEINIAKVVDLDHDCFW
;
A
#
# COMPACT_ATOMS: atom_id res chain seq x y z
N MET A 1 8.81 15.00 25.60
CA MET A 1 10.12 14.92 24.91
C MET A 1 10.46 13.49 24.47
N LEU A 2 10.34 12.49 25.35
CA LEU A 2 10.63 11.06 25.03
C LEU A 2 9.73 10.45 23.94
N THR A 3 8.44 10.80 23.89
CA THR A 3 7.49 10.33 22.87
C THR A 3 7.85 10.80 21.46
N ARG A 4 8.30 12.06 21.33
CA ARG A 4 8.69 12.67 20.05
C ARG A 4 9.96 12.04 19.47
N LEU A 5 10.93 11.69 20.33
CA LEU A 5 12.16 10.99 19.93
C LEU A 5 11.92 9.52 19.56
N LYS A 6 11.00 8.84 20.25
CA LYS A 6 10.60 7.47 19.88
C LYS A 6 9.91 7.45 18.51
N TRP A 7 9.02 8.41 18.27
CA TRP A 7 8.26 8.53 17.03
C TRP A 7 9.18 8.81 15.83
N SER A 8 10.15 9.73 15.96
CA SER A 8 11.13 10.00 14.90
C SER A 8 11.98 8.78 14.55
N LYS A 9 12.39 8.00 15.55
CA LYS A 9 13.13 6.75 15.34
C LYS A 9 12.32 5.73 14.55
N GLN A 10 11.05 5.53 14.91
CA GLN A 10 10.16 4.57 14.26
C GLN A 10 9.86 4.94 12.81
N ILE A 11 9.58 6.22 12.54
CA ILE A 11 9.35 6.71 11.18
C ILE A 11 10.58 6.52 10.30
N LYS A 12 11.77 6.83 10.82
CA LYS A 12 13.02 6.60 10.08
C LYS A 12 13.20 5.13 9.72
N GLN A 13 12.96 4.21 10.68
CA GLN A 13 13.03 2.78 10.42
C GLN A 13 12.04 2.31 9.34
N LEU A 14 10.82 2.87 9.36
CA LEU A 14 9.80 2.58 8.35
C LEU A 14 10.24 3.06 6.96
N ILE A 15 10.71 4.31 6.84
CA ILE A 15 11.21 4.88 5.58
C ILE A 15 12.41 4.09 5.05
N ASP A 16 13.37 3.74 5.92
CA ASP A 16 14.53 2.94 5.54
C ASP A 16 14.11 1.55 5.02
N THR A 17 13.04 0.99 5.58
CA THR A 17 12.47 -0.28 5.11
C THR A 17 11.82 -0.12 3.73
N PHE A 18 11.06 0.94 3.52
CA PHE A 18 10.44 1.24 2.22
C PHE A 18 11.43 1.50 1.11
N ARG A 19 12.57 2.15 1.39
CA ARG A 19 13.64 2.31 0.41
C ARG A 19 14.29 0.97 0.05
N LYS A 20 14.51 0.09 1.03
CA LYS A 20 15.05 -1.26 0.79
C LYS A 20 14.11 -2.12 -0.06
N ILE A 21 12.81 -1.93 0.09
CA ILE A 21 11.81 -2.63 -0.71
C ILE A 21 11.65 -1.90 -2.05
N ALA A 22 12.48 -2.31 -3.01
CA ALA A 22 12.38 -1.90 -4.41
C ALA A 22 12.40 -0.38 -4.67
N ASN A 23 13.04 0.41 -3.78
CA ASN A 23 13.15 1.87 -3.89
C ASN A 23 11.78 2.53 -4.14
N TRP A 24 10.85 2.47 -3.17
CA TRP A 24 9.47 2.92 -3.38
C TRP A 24 9.39 4.28 -4.12
N PRO A 25 8.76 4.35 -5.32
CA PRO A 25 8.75 5.55 -6.18
C PRO A 25 8.42 6.88 -5.49
N LEU A 26 7.53 6.90 -4.49
CA LEU A 26 7.15 8.13 -3.79
C LEU A 26 8.30 8.74 -2.95
N LEU A 27 9.32 7.96 -2.61
CA LEU A 27 10.45 8.39 -1.76
C LEU A 27 11.69 8.80 -2.55
N GLU A 28 11.65 8.66 -3.88
CA GLU A 28 12.81 8.77 -4.76
C GLU A 28 12.56 9.80 -5.86
N GLU A 29 13.38 10.85 -5.91
CA GLU A 29 13.23 11.93 -6.90
C GLU A 29 13.45 11.46 -8.35
N ASN A 30 14.32 10.46 -8.54
CA ASN A 30 14.71 9.93 -9.86
C ASN A 30 14.41 8.43 -9.94
N TRP A 31 13.20 8.03 -9.52
CA TRP A 31 12.79 6.64 -9.60
C TRP A 31 12.86 6.14 -11.05
N ASN A 32 13.54 5.01 -11.27
CA ASN A 32 13.80 4.48 -12.59
C ASN A 32 12.99 3.20 -12.81
N GLU A 33 11.95 3.31 -13.63
CA GLU A 33 11.07 2.19 -13.99
C GLU A 33 11.83 1.07 -14.71
N CYS A 34 12.85 1.38 -15.51
CA CYS A 34 13.59 0.38 -16.30
C CYS A 34 14.37 -0.63 -15.45
N VAL A 35 14.64 -0.30 -14.17
CA VAL A 35 15.32 -1.22 -13.24
C VAL A 35 14.36 -1.85 -12.25
N PHE A 36 13.06 -1.55 -12.32
CA PHE A 36 12.06 -2.11 -11.42
C PHE A 36 11.77 -3.56 -11.79
N ASN A 37 11.91 -4.45 -10.80
CA ASN A 37 11.55 -5.86 -10.91
C ASN A 37 10.47 -6.20 -9.88
N ILE A 38 9.25 -6.41 -10.35
CA ILE A 38 8.10 -6.71 -9.48
C ILE A 38 8.27 -8.03 -8.73
N SER A 39 8.92 -9.05 -9.32
CA SER A 39 9.16 -10.34 -8.66
C SER A 39 10.11 -10.18 -7.46
N GLU A 40 11.17 -9.38 -7.62
CA GLU A 40 12.09 -9.06 -6.52
C GLU A 40 11.39 -8.23 -5.45
N ALA A 41 10.60 -7.23 -5.84
CA ALA A 41 9.84 -6.41 -4.91
C ALA A 41 8.89 -7.26 -4.05
N LEU A 42 8.12 -8.17 -4.66
CA LEU A 42 7.21 -9.06 -3.95
C LEU A 42 7.95 -10.05 -3.03
N ALA A 43 9.10 -10.57 -3.46
CA ALA A 43 9.94 -11.41 -2.63
C ALA A 43 10.49 -10.66 -1.41
N LEU A 44 10.93 -9.40 -1.59
CA LEU A 44 11.40 -8.55 -0.50
C LEU A 44 10.28 -8.21 0.49
N VAL A 45 9.09 -7.84 0.00
CA VAL A 45 7.90 -7.58 0.85
C VAL A 45 7.58 -8.82 1.68
N THR A 46 7.51 -9.98 1.03
CA THR A 46 7.20 -11.25 1.69
C THR A 46 8.25 -11.60 2.74
N ASN A 47 9.54 -11.54 2.41
CA ASN A 47 10.62 -11.86 3.34
C ASN A 47 10.72 -10.85 4.50
N THR A 48 10.35 -9.59 4.28
CA THR A 48 10.43 -8.54 5.31
C THR A 48 9.27 -8.61 6.29
N PHE A 49 8.06 -8.91 5.81
CA PHE A 49 6.83 -8.79 6.62
C PHE A 49 6.12 -10.11 6.93
N LYS A 50 6.34 -11.19 6.17
CA LYS A 50 5.78 -12.51 6.49
C LYS A 50 6.80 -13.37 7.24
N SER A 51 6.31 -14.06 8.25
CA SER A 51 7.03 -15.09 9.00
C SER A 51 6.31 -16.43 8.79
N SER A 52 6.57 -17.15 7.69
CA SER A 52 6.12 -18.54 7.58
C SER A 52 6.84 -19.36 6.50
N VAL A 53 6.98 -20.65 6.81
CA VAL A 53 7.90 -21.65 6.21
C VAL A 53 7.20 -22.54 5.15
N LEU A 54 5.93 -22.26 4.81
CA LEU A 54 5.16 -23.06 3.83
C LEU A 54 4.82 -22.24 2.59
N PHE A 55 5.14 -22.78 1.40
CA PHE A 55 4.84 -22.18 0.11
C PHE A 55 3.35 -22.27 -0.22
N HIS A 56 2.67 -21.13 -0.24
CA HIS A 56 1.30 -20.98 -0.74
C HIS A 56 1.25 -19.78 -1.68
N ILE A 57 0.64 -19.97 -2.84
CA ILE A 57 0.31 -18.91 -3.78
C ILE A 57 -1.21 -18.84 -3.81
N ASP A 58 -1.76 -17.70 -3.43
CA ASP A 58 -3.18 -17.45 -3.35
C ASP A 58 -3.46 -15.98 -3.68
N GLN A 59 -4.72 -15.62 -3.85
CA GLN A 59 -5.14 -14.24 -4.07
C GLN A 59 -4.70 -13.31 -2.93
N PRO A 60 -4.31 -12.06 -3.24
CA PRO A 60 -3.89 -11.12 -2.21
C PRO A 60 -5.10 -10.61 -1.42
N SER A 61 -4.86 -10.24 -0.17
CA SER A 61 -5.82 -9.42 0.59
C SER A 61 -5.93 -8.03 -0.05
N LEU A 62 -7.15 -7.50 -0.14
CA LEU A 62 -7.38 -6.12 -0.56
C LEU A 62 -7.11 -5.15 0.60
N GLY A 63 -6.78 -3.90 0.30
CA GLY A 63 -6.39 -2.88 1.27
C GLY A 63 -7.49 -2.49 2.27
N LEU A 64 -8.76 -2.69 1.92
CA LEU A 64 -9.92 -2.53 2.80
C LEU A 64 -10.21 -3.76 3.69
N GLY A 65 -9.44 -4.85 3.54
CA GLY A 65 -9.50 -6.05 4.38
C GLY A 65 -10.07 -7.29 3.68
N PHE A 66 -10.08 -8.42 4.38
CA PHE A 66 -10.70 -9.66 3.90
C PHE A 66 -12.22 -9.47 3.73
N GLY A 67 -12.79 -10.07 2.68
CA GLY A 67 -14.23 -9.94 2.37
C GLY A 67 -14.68 -8.55 1.93
N SER A 68 -13.76 -7.59 1.73
CA SER A 68 -14.10 -6.21 1.37
C SER A 68 -14.26 -5.97 -0.13
N ARG A 69 -14.26 -7.02 -0.96
CA ARG A 69 -14.37 -6.95 -2.43
C ARG A 69 -15.54 -6.06 -2.87
N ASP A 70 -16.68 -6.21 -2.23
CA ASP A 70 -17.89 -5.43 -2.56
C ASP A 70 -17.73 -3.93 -2.28
N TYR A 71 -16.84 -3.52 -1.36
CA TYR A 71 -16.55 -2.11 -1.13
C TYR A 71 -15.89 -1.43 -2.33
N TYR A 72 -15.18 -2.19 -3.16
CA TYR A 72 -14.56 -1.71 -4.39
C TYR A 72 -15.52 -1.75 -5.59
N LEU A 73 -16.41 -2.75 -5.63
CA LEU A 73 -17.27 -3.03 -6.79
C LEU A 73 -18.62 -2.30 -6.74
N ASP A 74 -19.23 -2.17 -5.55
CA ASP A 74 -20.47 -1.41 -5.37
C ASP A 74 -20.17 0.00 -4.87
N GLN A 75 -19.72 0.83 -5.80
CA GLN A 75 -19.40 2.24 -5.52
C GLN A 75 -20.65 3.06 -5.20
N THR A 76 -21.85 2.58 -5.52
CA THR A 76 -23.09 3.30 -5.18
C THR A 76 -23.38 3.19 -3.68
N LYS A 77 -23.23 1.98 -3.13
CA LYS A 77 -23.48 1.68 -1.71
C LYS A 77 -22.30 2.07 -0.81
N PHE A 78 -21.06 1.91 -1.30
CA PHE A 78 -19.85 2.05 -0.48
C PHE A 78 -18.95 3.24 -0.87
N SER A 79 -19.46 4.22 -1.63
CA SER A 79 -18.68 5.42 -2.02
C SER A 79 -17.98 6.11 -0.85
N ASP A 80 -18.62 6.21 0.31
CA ASP A 80 -18.03 6.87 1.48
C ASP A 80 -16.88 6.07 2.11
N HIS A 81 -16.90 4.75 1.99
CA HIS A 81 -15.79 3.89 2.43
C HIS A 81 -14.57 4.10 1.54
N LEU A 82 -14.76 4.14 0.20
CA LEU A 82 -13.67 4.43 -0.74
C LEU A 82 -13.10 5.84 -0.55
N LYS A 83 -13.95 6.85 -0.33
CA LYS A 83 -13.48 8.21 -0.01
C LYS A 83 -12.69 8.27 1.30
N ALA A 84 -13.15 7.56 2.33
CA ALA A 84 -12.45 7.49 3.60
C ALA A 84 -11.09 6.79 3.45
N TYR A 85 -11.03 5.75 2.63
CA TYR A 85 -9.81 5.02 2.31
C TYR A 85 -8.80 5.87 1.54
N GLU A 86 -9.24 6.56 0.49
CA GLU A 86 -8.41 7.53 -0.24
C GLU A 86 -7.86 8.60 0.70
N LYS A 87 -8.70 9.17 1.56
CA LYS A 87 -8.29 10.16 2.55
C LYS A 87 -7.27 9.61 3.55
N TYR A 88 -7.45 8.36 3.99
CA TYR A 88 -6.51 7.68 4.87
C TYR A 88 -5.15 7.53 4.18
N GLN A 89 -5.11 7.00 2.96
CA GLN A 89 -3.86 6.85 2.20
C GLN A 89 -3.14 8.19 2.01
N LEU A 90 -3.86 9.25 1.61
CA LEU A 90 -3.29 10.59 1.43
C LEU A 90 -2.66 11.14 2.72
N ASN A 91 -3.37 11.03 3.85
CA ASN A 91 -2.86 11.51 5.13
C ASN A 91 -1.63 10.72 5.58
N THR A 92 -1.65 9.40 5.44
CA THR A 92 -0.53 8.53 5.82
C THR A 92 0.70 8.80 4.95
N LEU A 93 0.53 8.90 3.63
CA LEU A 93 1.64 9.20 2.71
C LEU A 93 2.21 10.60 2.97
N SER A 94 1.37 11.58 3.28
CA SER A 94 1.85 12.93 3.62
C SER A 94 2.77 12.89 4.84
N LEU A 95 2.42 12.15 5.89
CA LEU A 95 3.25 11.97 7.08
C LEU A 95 4.58 11.26 6.78
N ILE A 96 4.57 10.30 5.86
CA ILE A 96 5.78 9.57 5.44
C ILE A 96 6.70 10.49 4.65
N LEU A 97 6.17 11.25 3.69
CA LEU A 97 6.92 12.19 2.85
C LEU A 97 7.55 13.31 3.70
N ASP A 98 6.78 13.89 4.63
CA ASP A 98 7.28 14.86 5.60
C ASP A 98 8.41 14.27 6.46
N GLY A 99 8.23 13.03 6.93
CA GLY A 99 9.25 12.31 7.70
C GLY A 99 10.50 11.97 6.89
N ALA A 100 10.37 11.80 5.57
CA ALA A 100 11.46 11.52 4.64
C ALA A 100 12.14 12.79 4.11
N ASN A 101 11.59 13.96 4.42
CA ASN A 101 12.01 15.25 3.86
C ASN A 101 11.98 15.27 2.32
N VAL A 102 10.94 14.65 1.74
CA VAL A 102 10.70 14.62 0.29
C VAL A 102 9.58 15.59 -0.04
N SER A 103 9.85 16.53 -0.94
CA SER A 103 8.81 17.42 -1.46
C SER A 103 8.06 16.72 -2.59
N TYR A 104 6.74 16.55 -2.43
CA TYR A 104 5.89 15.92 -3.43
C TYR A 104 4.69 16.80 -3.75
N ASN A 105 4.36 16.94 -5.04
CA ASN A 105 3.23 17.77 -5.44
C ASN A 105 1.91 17.16 -4.93
N ARG A 106 1.10 17.94 -4.21
CA ARG A 106 -0.16 17.44 -3.62
C ARG A 106 -1.18 16.95 -4.64
N SER A 107 -1.29 17.61 -5.80
CA SER A 107 -2.18 17.18 -6.88
C SER A 107 -1.69 15.88 -7.51
N GLN A 108 -0.36 15.74 -7.67
CA GLN A 108 0.24 14.49 -8.13
C GLN A 108 0.01 13.36 -7.13
N LEU A 109 0.25 13.59 -5.84
CA LEU A 109 0.01 12.59 -4.78
C LEU A 109 -1.43 12.10 -4.80
N LYS A 110 -2.38 13.01 -5.02
CA LYS A 110 -3.79 12.67 -5.17
C LYS A 110 -4.03 11.78 -6.39
N SER A 111 -3.41 12.09 -7.52
CA SER A 111 -3.49 11.26 -8.72
C SER A 111 -2.91 9.86 -8.47
N ASP A 112 -1.72 9.76 -7.87
CA ASP A 112 -1.04 8.47 -7.67
C ASP A 112 -1.81 7.57 -6.69
N VAL A 113 -2.41 8.15 -5.65
CA VAL A 113 -3.32 7.43 -4.74
C VAL A 113 -4.57 6.97 -5.49
N HIS A 114 -5.14 7.80 -6.34
CA HIS A 114 -6.29 7.43 -7.16
C HIS A 114 -5.97 6.28 -8.13
N ASP A 115 -4.79 6.31 -8.75
CA ASP A 115 -4.30 5.25 -9.64
C ASP A 115 -4.05 3.95 -8.87
N THR A 116 -3.52 4.04 -7.65
CA THR A 116 -3.35 2.90 -6.73
C THR A 116 -4.69 2.26 -6.37
N ILE A 117 -5.70 3.05 -6.01
CA ILE A 117 -7.05 2.55 -5.71
C ILE A 117 -7.69 1.96 -6.97
N SER A 118 -7.49 2.58 -8.13
CA SER A 118 -7.98 2.05 -9.42
C SER A 118 -7.36 0.70 -9.76
N PHE A 119 -6.07 0.52 -9.45
CA PHE A 119 -5.39 -0.77 -9.55
C PHE A 119 -5.98 -1.80 -8.58
N GLU A 120 -6.23 -1.45 -7.31
CA GLU A 120 -6.91 -2.34 -6.36
C GLU A 120 -8.33 -2.73 -6.80
N ILE A 121 -9.10 -1.82 -7.41
CA ILE A 121 -10.41 -2.12 -7.99
C ILE A 121 -10.28 -3.18 -9.11
N ASN A 122 -9.23 -3.10 -9.92
CA ASN A 122 -8.99 -4.10 -10.96
C ASN A 122 -8.60 -5.47 -10.38
N ILE A 123 -7.86 -5.49 -9.27
CA ILE A 123 -7.63 -6.73 -8.50
C ILE A 123 -8.96 -7.27 -7.96
N ALA A 124 -9.79 -6.43 -7.35
CA ALA A 124 -11.08 -6.83 -6.77
C ALA A 124 -12.03 -7.45 -7.80
N LYS A 125 -11.97 -7.05 -9.07
CA LYS A 125 -12.77 -7.65 -10.15
C LYS A 125 -12.41 -9.11 -10.43
N VAL A 126 -11.14 -9.49 -10.24
CA VAL A 126 -10.63 -10.83 -10.56
C VAL A 126 -10.50 -11.75 -9.35
N VAL A 127 -10.41 -11.18 -8.14
CA VAL A 127 -10.47 -11.92 -6.88
C VAL A 127 -11.82 -12.62 -6.79
N ASP A 128 -11.78 -13.92 -6.54
CA ASP A 128 -12.98 -14.72 -6.37
C ASP A 128 -13.58 -14.45 -4.99
N LEU A 129 -14.90 -14.52 -4.89
CA LEU A 129 -15.53 -14.49 -3.58
C LEU A 129 -15.16 -15.80 -2.88
N ASP A 130 -14.79 -15.71 -1.60
CA ASP A 130 -14.81 -16.88 -0.73
C ASP A 130 -16.25 -17.38 -0.68
N HIS A 131 -16.63 -18.23 -1.65
CA HIS A 131 -17.77 -19.11 -1.52
C HIS A 131 -17.39 -20.05 -0.39
N ASP A 132 -17.87 -19.74 0.82
CA ASP A 132 -17.74 -20.50 2.05
C ASP A 132 -17.46 -21.99 1.79
N CYS A 133 -16.18 -22.36 1.68
CA CYS A 133 -15.77 -23.74 1.82
C CYS A 133 -15.78 -24.00 3.32
N PHE A 134 -16.98 -24.24 3.85
CA PHE A 134 -17.17 -24.95 5.11
C PHE A 134 -16.39 -26.26 5.01
N TRP A 135 -15.25 -26.32 5.69
CA TRP A 135 -14.61 -27.58 6.08
C TRP A 135 -15.17 -28.04 7.42
#